data_AF-A0A379ATG3-F1
#
_entry.id   AF-A0A379ATG3-F1
#
_cell.length_a   1.000
_cell.length_b   1.000
_cell.length_c   1.000
_cell.angle_alpha   90.00
_cell.angle_beta   90.00
_cell.angle_gamma   90.00
#
_symmetry.space_group_name_H-M   'P 1'
#
loop_
_entity.id
_entity.type
_entity.pdbx_description
1 polymer ?
#
loop_
_entity_poly.entity_id
_entity_poly.type
_entity_poly.pdbx_seq_one_letter_code
_entity_poly.pdbx_strand_id
1 'polypeptide(L)'
;MKITYCKLKKSIQKKLLEFFVAEVTARTAANLLDIQPNTAALFYHKIRLVIDYHLSLEVNEIFEGEIELDESYFGGHRKGKRGRGAAGKVAVFG
;
A
#
# COMPACT_ATOMS: atom_id res chain seq x y z
N MET A 1 14.02 7.45 -0.30
CA MET A 1 13.67 8.81 -0.74
C MET A 1 13.32 9.67 0.48
N LYS A 2 13.52 11.00 0.43
CA LYS A 2 13.11 11.93 1.51
C LYS A 2 12.62 13.26 0.93
N ILE A 3 11.78 13.98 1.66
CA ILE A 3 11.31 15.31 1.25
C ILE A 3 12.46 16.32 1.36
N THR A 4 12.92 16.85 0.22
CA THR A 4 13.94 17.90 0.12
C THR A 4 13.34 19.21 -0.40
N TYR A 5 14.09 20.31 -0.25
CA TYR A 5 13.73 21.65 -0.77
C TYR A 5 12.32 22.12 -0.38
N CYS A 6 11.95 21.99 0.90
CA CYS A 6 10.68 22.50 1.42
C CYS A 6 10.88 23.89 2.02
N LYS A 7 10.14 24.89 1.52
CA LYS A 7 10.17 26.27 2.01
C LYS A 7 9.44 26.45 3.36
N LEU A 8 8.64 25.47 3.79
CA LEU A 8 7.96 25.53 5.08
C LEU A 8 8.97 25.43 6.23
N LYS A 9 8.70 26.13 7.34
CA LYS A 9 9.48 25.97 8.57
C LYS A 9 9.41 24.53 9.07
N LYS A 10 10.47 24.06 9.73
CA LYS A 10 10.53 22.69 10.28
C LYS A 10 9.42 22.39 11.29
N SER A 11 8.99 23.38 12.07
CA SER A 11 7.84 23.26 12.99
C SER A 11 6.55 22.94 12.25
N ILE A 12 6.25 23.67 11.17
CA ILE A 12 5.07 23.44 10.32
C ILE A 12 5.15 22.07 9.63
N GLN A 13 6.33 21.67 9.13
CA GLN A 13 6.53 20.34 8.54
C GLN A 13 6.20 19.22 9.55
N LYS A 14 6.68 19.33 10.80
CA LYS A 14 6.37 18.36 11.86
C LYS A 14 4.88 18.32 12.17
N LYS A 15 4.23 19.49 12.27
CA LYS A 15 2.80 19.58 12.54
C LYS A 15 1.94 19.00 11.41
N LEU A 16 2.33 19.23 10.16
CA LEU A 16 1.69 18.61 8.99
C LEU A 16 1.84 17.09 9.00
N LEU A 17 2.99 16.57 9.44
CA LEU A 17 3.21 15.13 9.57
C LEU A 17 2.35 14.54 10.71
N GLU A 18 2.27 15.20 11.86
CA GLU A 18 1.36 14.81 12.95
C GLU A 18 -0.09 14.75 12.47
N PHE A 19 -0.54 15.76 11.73
CA PHE A 19 -1.88 15.79 11.14
C PHE A 19 -2.10 14.69 10.09
N PHE A 20 -1.08 14.39 9.28
CA PHE A 20 -1.14 13.30 8.32
C PHE A 20 -1.33 11.94 9.02
N VAL A 21 -0.58 11.70 10.10
CA VAL A 21 -0.68 10.47 10.91
C VAL A 21 -2.03 10.39 11.64
N ALA A 22 -2.57 11.52 12.09
CA ALA A 22 -3.88 11.61 12.73
C ALA A 22 -5.05 11.65 11.71
N GLU A 23 -4.80 11.34 10.44
CA GLU A 23 -5.81 11.29 9.37
C GLU A 23 -6.59 12.60 9.13
N VAL A 24 -6.03 13.73 9.59
CA VAL A 24 -6.61 15.05 9.35
C VAL A 24 -6.50 15.37 7.86
N THR A 25 -7.56 15.88 7.24
CA THR A 25 -7.51 16.22 5.81
C THR A 25 -6.53 17.36 5.55
N ALA A 26 -5.87 17.37 4.39
CA ALA A 26 -4.94 18.44 4.00
C ALA A 26 -5.60 19.83 4.02
N ARG A 27 -6.90 19.90 3.71
CA ARG A 27 -7.69 21.15 3.77
C ARG A 27 -7.82 21.63 5.22
N THR A 28 -8.21 20.74 6.13
CA THR A 28 -8.32 21.08 7.56
C THR A 28 -6.96 21.47 8.13
N ALA A 29 -5.90 20.73 7.80
CA ALA A 29 -4.54 21.04 8.21
C ALA A 29 -4.08 22.42 7.71
N ALA A 30 -4.41 22.78 6.46
CA ALA A 30 -4.12 24.10 5.92
C ALA A 30 -4.81 25.22 6.70
N ASN A 31 -6.09 25.05 7.04
CA ASN A 31 -6.85 26.01 7.83
C ASN A 31 -6.30 26.14 9.26
N LEU A 32 -5.95 25.02 9.90
CA LEU A 32 -5.42 25.02 11.28
C LEU A 32 -4.02 25.64 11.40
N LEU A 33 -3.21 25.54 10.35
CA LEU A 33 -1.83 26.06 10.31
C LEU A 33 -1.72 27.41 9.61
N ASP A 34 -2.84 27.94 9.14
CA ASP A 34 -2.92 29.19 8.37
C ASP A 34 -1.92 29.21 7.19
N ILE A 35 -1.96 28.15 6.38
CA ILE A 35 -1.16 28.03 5.16
C ILE A 35 -2.03 27.83 3.94
N GLN A 36 -1.48 28.09 2.76
CA GLN A 36 -2.20 27.89 1.51
C GLN A 36 -2.58 26.40 1.31
N PRO A 37 -3.85 26.06 1.01
CA PRO A 37 -4.35 24.68 0.84
C PRO A 37 -3.56 23.75 -0.10
N ASN A 38 -3.17 24.21 -1.28
CA ASN A 38 -2.32 23.50 -2.23
C ASN A 38 -0.92 23.22 -1.66
N THR A 39 -0.41 24.06 -0.75
CA THR A 39 0.86 23.78 -0.06
C THR A 39 0.72 22.56 0.86
N ALA A 40 -0.36 22.49 1.64
CA ALA A 40 -0.64 21.32 2.48
C ALA A 40 -0.91 20.07 1.62
N ALA A 41 -1.70 20.20 0.56
CA ALA A 41 -2.00 19.10 -0.37
C ALA A 41 -0.73 18.55 -1.03
N LEU A 42 0.15 19.43 -1.51
CA LEU A 42 1.44 19.05 -2.08
C LEU A 42 2.33 18.35 -1.04
N PHE A 43 2.36 18.85 0.20
CA PHE A 43 3.13 18.23 1.28
C PHE A 43 2.63 16.80 1.57
N TYR A 44 1.31 16.62 1.67
CA TYR A 44 0.68 15.31 1.87
C TYR A 44 0.94 14.36 0.72
N HIS A 45 0.89 14.84 -0.51
CA HIS A 45 1.24 14.04 -1.68
C HIS A 45 2.70 13.58 -1.62
N LYS A 46 3.64 14.46 -1.26
CA LYS A 46 5.05 14.10 -1.08
C LYS A 46 5.28 13.07 0.04
N ILE A 47 4.52 13.14 1.13
CA ILE A 47 4.57 12.10 2.19
C ILE A 47 4.19 10.75 1.58
N ARG A 48 3.07 10.67 0.84
CA ARG A 48 2.62 9.42 0.21
C ARG A 48 3.65 8.85 -0.77
N LEU A 49 4.28 9.68 -1.59
CA LEU A 49 5.35 9.24 -2.49
C LEU A 49 6.56 8.67 -1.72
N VAL A 50 6.91 9.26 -0.57
CA VAL A 50 7.99 8.72 0.27
C VAL A 50 7.61 7.36 0.87
N ILE A 51 6.36 7.20 1.32
CA ILE A 51 5.85 5.92 1.83
C ILE A 51 5.90 4.86 0.72
N ASP A 52 5.32 5.17 -0.45
CA ASP A 52 5.30 4.30 -1.62
C ASP A 52 6.70 3.84 -2.03
N TYR A 53 7.65 4.78 -2.10
CA TYR A 53 9.05 4.46 -2.40
C TYR A 53 9.64 3.43 -1.41
N HIS A 54 9.43 3.61 -0.10
CA HIS A 54 10.02 2.70 0.89
C HIS A 54 9.31 1.35 0.93
N LEU A 55 7.99 1.32 0.78
CA LEU A 55 7.24 0.07 0.61
C LEU A 55 7.72 -0.70 -0.64
N SER A 56 8.00 -0.01 -1.74
CA SER A 56 8.51 -0.65 -2.95
C SER A 56 9.90 -1.29 -2.77
N LEU A 57 10.72 -0.76 -1.85
CA LEU A 57 11.99 -1.37 -1.49
C LEU A 57 11.79 -2.61 -0.62
N GLU A 58 10.92 -2.53 0.39
CA GLU A 58 10.59 -3.67 1.28
C GLU A 58 9.99 -4.86 0.50
N VAL A 59 9.16 -4.60 -0.52
CA VAL A 59 8.64 -5.68 -1.39
C VAL A 59 9.75 -6.48 -2.07
N ASN A 60 10.85 -5.83 -2.46
CA ASN A 60 11.99 -6.56 -3.04
C ASN A 60 12.77 -7.38 -1.99
N GLU A 61 12.64 -7.07 -0.69
CA GLU A 61 13.25 -7.84 0.40
C GLU A 61 12.34 -9.00 0.88
N ILE A 62 11.02 -8.87 0.79
CA ILE A 62 10.05 -9.87 1.29
C ILE A 62 9.92 -11.10 0.37
N PHE A 63 10.32 -11.00 -0.90
CA PHE A 63 10.33 -12.13 -1.84
C PHE A 63 11.65 -12.94 -1.83
N GLU A 64 12.41 -12.92 -0.73
CA GLU A 64 13.46 -13.91 -0.49
C GLU A 64 12.89 -15.10 0.32
N GLY A 65 12.45 -16.15 -0.37
CA GLY A 65 11.90 -17.37 0.24
C GLY A 65 11.18 -18.30 -0.75
N GLU A 66 10.72 -19.45 -0.26
CA GLU A 66 9.85 -20.36 -1.03
C GLU A 66 8.42 -19.80 -1.08
N ILE A 67 7.90 -19.58 -2.29
CA ILE A 67 6.50 -19.19 -2.50
C ILE A 67 5.67 -20.47 -2.58
N GLU A 68 4.87 -20.76 -1.54
CA GLU A 68 3.92 -21.87 -1.57
C GLU A 68 2.67 -21.44 -2.36
N LEU A 69 2.51 -22.03 -3.55
CA LEU A 69 1.30 -21.92 -4.35
C LEU A 69 0.30 -22.99 -3.89
N ASP A 70 -0.88 -22.56 -3.43
CA ASP A 70 -1.94 -23.52 -3.08
C ASP A 70 -2.66 -24.00 -4.35
N GLU A 71 -2.70 -25.31 -4.54
CA GLU A 71 -3.36 -25.96 -5.65
C GLU A 71 -4.76 -26.44 -5.27
N SER A 72 -5.77 -25.81 -5.86
CA SER A 72 -7.16 -26.24 -5.75
C SER A 72 -7.65 -26.87 -7.06
N TYR A 73 -8.43 -27.96 -6.97
CA TYR A 73 -8.94 -28.69 -8.13
C TYR A 73 -10.46 -28.54 -8.24
N PHE A 74 -10.93 -27.78 -9.23
CA PHE A 74 -12.34 -27.48 -9.47
C PHE A 74 -12.92 -28.31 -10.62
N GLY A 75 -14.24 -28.51 -10.59
CA GLY A 75 -14.96 -29.30 -11.60
C GLY A 75 -14.90 -30.81 -11.38
N GLY A 76 -15.15 -31.56 -12.46
CA GLY A 76 -15.22 -33.02 -12.50
C GLY A 76 -16.65 -33.56 -12.43
N HIS A 77 -17.02 -34.36 -13.45
CA HIS A 77 -18.33 -35.01 -13.55
C HIS A 77 -18.38 -36.26 -12.66
N ARG A 78 -19.46 -36.48 -11.89
CA ARG A 78 -19.49 -37.57 -10.89
C ARG A 78 -20.25 -38.83 -11.31
N LYS A 79 -19.49 -39.89 -11.62
CA LYS A 79 -19.56 -41.27 -11.05
C LYS A 79 -18.19 -41.93 -11.26
N GLY A 80 -17.50 -42.39 -10.19
CA GLY A 80 -16.13 -42.95 -10.25
C GLY A 80 -15.17 -42.41 -9.17
N LYS A 81 -13.85 -42.45 -9.43
CA LYS A 81 -12.78 -41.98 -8.52
C LYS A 81 -13.05 -40.57 -7.97
N ARG A 82 -12.69 -40.33 -6.70
CA ARG A 82 -12.98 -39.10 -5.93
C ARG A 82 -11.69 -38.32 -5.59
N GLY A 83 -11.85 -37.14 -5.01
CA GLY A 83 -10.72 -36.30 -4.57
C GLY A 83 -9.98 -35.67 -5.75
N ARG A 84 -8.65 -35.54 -5.66
CA ARG A 84 -7.79 -35.02 -6.74
C ARG A 84 -7.82 -35.93 -7.99
N GLY A 85 -8.08 -37.23 -7.82
CA GLY A 85 -8.10 -38.21 -8.92
C GLY A 85 -9.42 -38.31 -9.71
N ALA A 86 -10.35 -37.36 -9.57
CA ALA A 86 -11.59 -37.37 -10.35
C ALA A 86 -11.33 -36.80 -11.77
N ALA A 87 -11.84 -37.48 -12.80
CA ALA A 87 -11.66 -37.07 -14.19
C ALA A 87 -12.38 -35.75 -14.49
N GLY A 88 -11.76 -34.91 -15.34
CA GLY A 88 -12.32 -33.61 -15.73
C GLY A 88 -12.21 -32.51 -14.67
N LYS A 89 -11.30 -32.65 -13.71
CA LYS A 89 -10.92 -31.58 -12.79
C LYS A 89 -9.89 -30.64 -13.43
N VAL A 90 -10.03 -29.35 -13.18
CA VAL A 90 -9.11 -28.29 -13.59
C VAL A 90 -8.36 -27.82 -12.34
N ALA A 91 -7.03 -27.84 -12.41
CA ALA A 91 -6.17 -27.26 -11.38
C ALA A 91 -6.21 -25.73 -11.48
N VAL A 92 -6.35 -25.07 -10.34
CA VAL A 92 -6.35 -23.62 -10.17
C VAL A 92 -5.37 -23.29 -9.07
N PHE A 93 -4.48 -22.35 -9.35
CA PHE A 93 -3.44 -21.88 -8.44
C PHE A 93 -3.86 -20.53 -7.84
N GLY A 94 -3.68 -20.37 -6.54
CA GLY A 94 -3.93 -19.13 -5.79
C GLY A 94 -2.64 -18.46 -5.34
#